data_AF-R8B0X9-F1
#
_entry.id   AF-R8B0X9-F1
#
_cell.length_a   1.000
_cell.length_b   1.000
_cell.length_c   1.000
_cell.angle_alpha   90.00
_cell.angle_beta   90.00
_cell.angle_gamma   90.00
#
_symmetry.space_group_name_H-M   'P 1'
#
loop_
_entity.id
_entity.type
_entity.pdbx_description
1 polymer ?
#
loop_
_entity_poly.entity_id
_entity_poly.type
_entity_poly.pdbx_seq_one_letter_code
_entity_poly.pdbx_strand_id
1 'polypeptide(L)' 'MTLRMGIALIAVLALAGCSDGSSNGRGLGLSLDFTTFVKKEIKQTDDDRNAVNINELEFSFNDKDNKQAYDDLF' A
#
# COMPACT_ATOMS: atom_id res chain seq x y z
N MET A 1 -48.09 -28.80 -35.92
CA MET A 1 -48.26 -28.31 -34.54
C MET A 1 -47.00 -27.55 -34.15
N THR A 2 -47.23 -26.31 -33.72
CA THR A 2 -46.34 -25.25 -33.26
C THR A 2 -45.35 -25.64 -32.15
N LEU A 3 -44.14 -25.05 -32.13
CA LEU A 3 -43.57 -24.21 -31.05
C LEU A 3 -42.07 -23.90 -31.38
N ARG A 4 -41.73 -22.77 -32.01
CA ARG A 4 -41.33 -21.45 -31.44
C ARG A 4 -40.04 -21.42 -30.60
N MET A 5 -39.14 -20.56 -31.10
CA MET A 5 -38.28 -19.61 -30.40
C MET A 5 -37.04 -20.11 -29.66
N GLY A 6 -35.94 -19.42 -29.97
CA GLY A 6 -34.60 -19.70 -29.51
C GLY A 6 -34.39 -19.45 -28.03
N ILE A 7 -33.27 -19.98 -27.55
CA ILE A 7 -32.78 -19.78 -26.21
C ILE A 7 -31.36 -19.21 -26.35
N ALA A 8 -31.29 -17.89 -26.42
CA ALA A 8 -30.09 -17.14 -26.07
C ALA A 8 -30.04 -17.08 -24.54
N LEU A 9 -29.12 -17.81 -23.91
CA LEU A 9 -28.81 -17.66 -22.49
C LEU A 9 -27.57 -16.78 -22.35
N ILE A 10 -27.78 -15.48 -22.54
CA ILE A 10 -26.94 -14.45 -21.94
C ILE A 10 -27.68 -14.05 -20.67
N ALA A 11 -27.19 -14.46 -19.51
CA ALA A 11 -27.67 -13.93 -18.24
C ALA A 11 -26.57 -13.95 -17.17
N VAL A 12 -25.86 -12.83 -17.12
CA VAL A 12 -25.52 -12.09 -15.90
C VAL A 12 -24.90 -12.91 -14.76
N LEU A 13 -23.58 -13.11 -14.84
CA LEU A 13 -22.76 -13.14 -13.63
C LEU A 13 -22.75 -11.72 -13.08
N ALA A 14 -23.69 -11.45 -12.17
CA ALA A 14 -23.66 -10.28 -11.32
C ALA A 14 -22.39 -10.39 -10.45
N LEU A 15 -21.29 -9.76 -10.88
CA LEU A 15 -20.20 -9.40 -9.98
C LEU A 15 -20.70 -8.30 -9.05
N ALA A 16 -21.56 -8.69 -8.11
CA ALA A 16 -21.73 -7.97 -6.86
C ALA A 16 -20.51 -8.30 -5.99
N GLY A 17 -19.47 -7.50 -6.13
CA GLY A 17 -18.24 -7.56 -5.34
C GLY A 17 -17.25 -6.58 -5.97
N CYS A 18 -16.68 -5.60 -5.29
CA CYS A 18 -16.46 -5.41 -3.86
C CYS A 18 -16.68 -3.93 -3.57
N SER A 19 -17.18 -3.59 -2.39
CA SER A 19 -17.34 -2.20 -1.95
C SER A 19 -16.01 -1.45 -2.09
N ASP A 20 -15.99 -0.42 -2.94
CA ASP A 20 -14.92 0.59 -2.96
C ASP A 20 -15.05 1.43 -1.67
N GLY A 21 -14.49 0.89 -0.59
CA GLY A 21 -14.28 1.62 0.64
C GLY A 21 -12.97 2.39 0.53
N SER A 22 -12.96 3.47 -0.26
CA SER A 22 -11.86 4.44 -0.24
C SER A 22 -11.85 5.17 1.11
N SER A 23 -11.23 4.55 2.10
CA SER A 23 -10.75 5.27 3.28
C SER A 23 -9.57 6.10 2.84
N ASN A 24 -9.84 7.35 2.47
CA ASN A 24 -8.83 8.34 2.17
C ASN A 24 -8.11 8.68 3.48
N GLY A 25 -7.19 7.80 3.88
CA GLY A 25 -6.27 7.96 4.98
C GLY A 25 -5.40 9.17 4.66
N ARG A 26 -5.87 10.34 5.08
CA ARG A 26 -5.05 11.54 5.19
C ARG A 26 -4.04 11.22 6.27
N GLY A 27 -2.88 10.69 5.86
CA GLY A 27 -1.69 10.66 6.69
C GLY A 27 -1.52 12.04 7.32
N LEU A 28 -1.14 12.07 8.59
CA LEU A 28 -0.69 13.29 9.25
C LEU A 28 0.30 13.93 8.27
N GLY A 29 0.00 15.12 7.75
CA GLY A 29 0.72 15.76 6.63
C GLY A 29 2.17 16.18 6.92
N LEU A 30 2.86 15.39 7.75
CA LEU A 30 4.27 15.46 8.07
C LEU A 30 4.96 14.38 7.24
N SER A 31 5.58 14.80 6.14
CA SER A 31 6.41 13.90 5.35
C SER A 31 7.67 13.52 6.13
N LEU A 32 7.91 12.22 6.26
CA LEU A 32 9.07 11.65 6.94
C LEU A 32 10.20 11.42 5.93
N ASP A 33 11.43 11.73 6.33
CA ASP A 33 12.59 11.40 5.51
C ASP A 33 12.81 9.87 5.47
N PHE A 34 12.76 9.30 4.27
CA PHE A 34 12.84 7.84 4.07
C PHE A 34 14.17 7.25 4.55
N THR A 35 15.28 7.93 4.27
CA THR A 35 16.61 7.49 4.70
C THR A 35 16.71 7.42 6.22
N THR A 36 16.24 8.46 6.90
CA THR A 36 16.19 8.54 8.36
C THR A 36 15.31 7.44 8.94
N PHE A 37 14.15 7.17 8.34
CA PHE A 37 13.27 6.07 8.73
C PHE A 37 14.00 4.73 8.65
N VAL A 38 14.60 4.39 7.51
CA VAL A 38 15.31 3.11 7.32
C VAL A 38 16.45 2.97 8.33
N LYS A 39 17.27 4.01 8.53
CA LYS A 39 18.36 3.98 9.51
C LYS A 39 17.87 3.72 10.93
N LYS A 40 16.74 4.31 11.31
CA LYS A 40 16.12 4.08 12.62
C LYS A 40 15.67 2.63 12.76
N GLU A 41 14.98 2.09 11.77
CA GLU A 41 14.45 0.73 11.82
C GLU A 41 15.57 -0.33 11.86
N ILE A 42 16.70 -0.09 11.18
CA ILE A 42 17.89 -0.98 11.22
C ILE A 42 18.60 -0.93 12.58
N LYS A 43 18.60 0.23 13.26
CA LYS A 43 19.18 0.36 14.61
C LYS A 43 18.32 -0.28 15.70
N GLN A 44 17.04 -0.52 15.43
CA GLN A 44 16.11 -1.12 16.38
C GLN A 44 15.73 -2.54 15.93
N THR A 45 16.64 -3.50 16.11
CA THR A 45 16.47 -4.90 15.66
C THR A 45 15.96 -5.85 16.75
N ASP A 46 15.46 -5.31 17.86
CA ASP A 46 14.92 -6.10 18.96
C ASP A 46 13.75 -7.01 18.51
N ASP A 47 13.77 -8.26 18.95
CA ASP A 47 12.78 -9.29 18.56
C ASP A 47 11.36 -8.96 19.06
N ASP A 48 11.23 -8.13 20.09
CA ASP A 48 9.96 -7.74 20.71
C ASP A 48 9.46 -6.35 20.27
N ARG A 49 10.08 -5.76 19.23
CA ARG A 49 9.70 -4.44 18.73
C ARG A 49 8.26 -4.43 18.19
N ASN A 50 7.52 -3.39 18.54
CA ASN A 50 6.23 -3.10 17.91
C ASN A 50 6.39 -2.84 16.40
N ALA A 51 5.50 -3.44 15.60
CA ALA A 51 5.45 -3.18 14.16
C ALA A 51 5.07 -1.72 13.89
N VAL A 52 5.75 -1.10 12.93
CA VAL A 52 5.43 0.27 12.48
C VAL A 52 4.41 0.21 11.34
N ASN A 53 3.28 0.92 11.50
CA ASN A 53 2.28 1.02 10.44
C ASN A 53 2.71 2.03 9.37
N ILE A 54 3.29 1.53 8.27
CA ILE A 54 3.79 2.37 7.18
C ILE A 54 2.70 3.02 6.30
N ASN A 55 1.45 2.52 6.37
CA ASN A 55 0.38 3.01 5.50
C ASN A 55 -0.14 4.39 5.90
N GLU A 56 0.14 4.81 7.13
CA GLU A 56 -0.22 6.14 7.65
C GLU A 56 0.91 7.16 7.50
N LEU A 57 2.03 6.75 6.91
CA LEU A 57 3.23 7.56 6.75
C LEU A 57 3.35 8.06 5.32
N GLU A 58 3.67 9.34 5.17
CA GLU A 58 4.09 9.92 3.90
C GLU A 58 5.61 10.04 3.89
N PHE A 59 6.28 9.57 2.83
CA PHE A 59 7.74 9.60 2.75
C PHE A 59 8.26 10.64 1.75
N SER A 60 9.26 11.39 2.18
CA SER A 60 10.13 12.21 1.34
C SER A 60 11.40 11.44 1.00
N PHE A 61 11.79 11.49 -0.27
CA PHE A 61 12.98 10.82 -0.79
C PHE A 61 14.04 11.85 -1.16
N ASN A 62 14.77 12.32 -0.14
CA ASN A 62 15.73 13.42 -0.28
C ASN A 62 17.12 12.97 -0.77
N ASP A 63 17.48 11.69 -0.60
CA ASP A 63 18.82 11.16 -0.85
C ASP A 63 18.98 10.38 -2.18
N LYS A 64 18.14 10.63 -3.19
CA LYS A 64 18.12 9.81 -4.44
C LYS A 64 19.47 9.72 -5.16
N ASP A 65 20.24 10.81 -5.13
CA ASP A 65 21.56 10.88 -5.76
C ASP A 65 22.72 10.77 -4.76
N ASN A 66 22.41 10.65 -3.47
CA ASN A 66 23.39 10.52 -2.40
C ASN A 66 23.81 9.05 -2.24
N LYS A 67 24.87 8.67 -2.94
CA LYS A 67 25.44 7.31 -2.88
C LYS A 67 25.91 6.90 -1.49
N GLN A 68 26.16 7.87 -0.61
CA GLN A 68 26.69 7.66 0.73
C GLN A 68 25.61 7.70 1.81
N ALA A 69 24.33 7.79 1.42
CA ALA A 69 23.21 7.96 2.34
C ALA A 69 23.14 6.87 3.41
N TYR A 70 23.73 5.69 3.16
CA TYR A 70 23.69 4.52 4.04
C TYR A 70 25.09 4.04 4.48
N ASP A 71 26.16 4.80 4.19
CA ASP A 71 27.54 4.39 4.51
C ASP A 71 27.81 4.24 6.01
N ASP A 72 26.98 4.87 6.85
CA ASP A 72 27.06 4.85 8.32
C ASP A 72 26.28 3.69 8.96
N LEU A 73 25.71 2.78 8.16
CA LEU A 73 24.94 1.65 8.68
C LEU A 73 25.79 0.48 9.19
N PHE A 74 27.09 0.42 8.90
CA PHE A 74 27.97 -0.71 9.25
C PHE A 74 29.42 -0.28 9.50
#